data_AF-A0A067SZ61-F1
#
_entry.id   AF-A0A067SZ61-F1
#
_cell.length_a   1.000
_cell.length_b   1.000
_cell.length_c   1.000
_cell.angle_alpha   90.00
_cell.angle_beta   90.00
_cell.angle_gamma   90.00
#
_symmetry.space_group_name_H-M   'P 1'
#
loop_
_entity.id
_entity.type
_entity.pdbx_description
1 polymer ?
#
loop_
_entity_poly.entity_id
_entity_poly.type
_entity_poly.pdbx_seq_one_letter_code
_entity_poly.pdbx_strand_id
1 'polypeptide(L)'
;MDLILREALNRSRKLSVGDEVLSRLLQGIHATRSSAKHSNPDHTNPIRHTLISATLLQTHLPGKRLTSRNGISNILSWMGTGQGYRTTTFLESIMRPEGFYSSTLADMIDIFQVVADRNAAISAQHPEHPRPQDLPGVISVDDMLIWGQPNHYLSAAPTKDRMGDTVVKFTLQEKFSPYWTEEIQSAWVDFLGEMLDQDPLTYSGPRRSWTNIIDFLQQQKIVGFGSGLTPFQLANHLAALKIVDAPSAIDIANWISQNKKLGAHQGLSNLGFHLDAKNAMSVHCAFMCIYRHFEEYLTAEDKAIVFFSPIFVEHILCKVTRWTSRLASENAEGHLEKLASEAEASDNAWKSDENLVDSKAFPVPMIIAEEFLKKVIEQVGLPVYLNCIYQLKHTFTIRKIVHWDPSQHEYRTLCGN
;
A
#
# COMPACT_ATOMS: atom_id res chain seq x y z
N MET A 1 13.28 -5.61 -7.07
CA MET A 1 12.32 -4.49 -7.23
C MET A 1 12.09 -4.20 -8.70
N ASP A 2 13.15 -4.09 -9.51
CA ASP A 2 13.06 -3.69 -10.93
C ASP A 2 12.26 -4.68 -11.79
N LEU A 3 12.34 -5.98 -11.49
CA LEU A 3 11.47 -7.00 -12.11
C LEU A 3 9.97 -6.74 -11.87
N ILE A 4 9.60 -6.28 -10.66
CA ILE A 4 8.21 -5.91 -10.33
C ILE A 4 7.78 -4.73 -11.20
N LEU A 5 8.66 -3.73 -11.31
CA LEU A 5 8.42 -2.52 -12.09
C LEU A 5 8.29 -2.83 -13.58
N ARG A 6 9.18 -3.67 -14.13
CA ARG A 6 9.15 -4.13 -15.52
C ARG A 6 7.81 -4.77 -15.86
N GLU A 7 7.37 -5.77 -15.10
CA GLU A 7 6.10 -6.44 -15.40
C GLU A 7 4.89 -5.50 -15.28
N ALA A 8 4.91 -4.60 -14.29
CA ALA A 8 3.85 -3.61 -14.14
C ALA A 8 3.79 -2.62 -15.31
N LEU A 9 4.95 -2.13 -15.77
CA LEU A 9 5.06 -1.25 -16.93
C LEU A 9 4.68 -1.98 -18.22
N ASN A 10 5.17 -3.19 -18.46
CA ASN A 10 4.79 -3.99 -19.63
C ASN A 10 3.27 -4.14 -19.74
N ARG A 11 2.61 -4.45 -18.62
CA ARG A 11 1.14 -4.54 -18.57
C ARG A 11 0.47 -3.22 -18.93
N SER A 12 0.92 -2.11 -18.36
CA SER A 12 0.36 -0.78 -18.64
C SER A 12 0.61 -0.31 -20.07
N ARG A 13 1.79 -0.58 -20.62
CA ARG A 13 2.19 -0.28 -22.01
C ARG A 13 1.57 -1.26 -23.03
N LYS A 14 0.88 -2.31 -22.57
CA LYS A 14 0.31 -3.39 -23.42
C LYS A 14 1.36 -4.14 -24.24
N LEU A 15 2.56 -4.32 -23.68
CA LEU A 15 3.61 -5.15 -24.27
C LEU A 15 3.39 -6.64 -23.97
N SER A 16 4.19 -7.50 -24.62
CA SER A 16 4.29 -8.90 -24.22
C SER A 16 4.73 -9.04 -22.76
N VAL A 17 4.39 -10.15 -22.14
CA VAL A 17 4.83 -10.49 -20.79
C VAL A 17 6.36 -10.64 -20.79
N GLY A 18 7.04 -10.06 -19.79
CA GLY A 18 8.48 -10.18 -19.64
C GLY A 18 8.86 -11.52 -19.02
N ASP A 19 8.09 -11.95 -18.02
CA ASP A 19 8.16 -13.29 -17.41
C ASP A 19 6.76 -13.77 -16.95
N GLU A 20 6.39 -14.99 -17.36
CA GLU A 20 5.05 -15.55 -17.10
C GLU A 20 4.77 -15.74 -15.60
N VAL A 21 5.75 -16.16 -14.81
CA VAL A 21 5.57 -16.40 -13.38
C VAL A 21 5.32 -15.07 -12.66
N LEU A 22 6.09 -14.04 -12.98
CA LEU A 22 5.95 -12.71 -12.40
C LEU A 22 4.66 -12.01 -12.86
N SER A 23 4.27 -12.16 -14.13
CA SER A 23 3.01 -11.62 -14.64
C SER A 23 1.79 -12.26 -13.98
N ARG A 24 1.82 -13.58 -13.73
CA ARG A 24 0.76 -14.27 -12.97
C ARG A 24 0.62 -13.68 -11.56
N LEU A 25 1.74 -13.48 -10.87
CA LEU A 25 1.73 -12.87 -9.53
C LEU A 25 1.18 -11.45 -9.53
N LEU A 26 1.56 -10.63 -10.52
CA LEU A 26 1.02 -9.28 -10.71
C LEU A 26 -0.51 -9.29 -10.89
N GLN A 27 -1.07 -10.35 -11.49
CA GLN A 27 -2.51 -10.55 -11.68
C GLN A 27 -3.19 -11.19 -10.46
N GLY A 28 -2.46 -11.43 -9.37
CA GLY A 28 -2.97 -12.13 -8.19
C GLY A 28 -3.20 -13.62 -8.44
N ILE A 29 -2.68 -14.18 -9.53
CA ILE A 29 -2.74 -15.60 -9.85
C ILE A 29 -1.53 -16.30 -9.21
N HIS A 30 -1.71 -17.56 -8.81
CA HIS A 30 -0.61 -18.39 -8.32
C HIS A 30 0.49 -18.53 -9.41
N ALA A 31 1.73 -18.26 -9.03
CA ALA A 31 2.97 -18.28 -9.81
C ALA A 31 3.11 -19.53 -10.68
N THR A 32 2.96 -20.71 -10.08
CA THR A 32 3.25 -22.00 -10.72
C THR A 32 2.03 -22.87 -11.00
N ARG A 33 0.87 -22.58 -10.38
CA ARG A 33 -0.33 -23.44 -10.48
C ARG A 33 -1.43 -22.73 -11.26
N SER A 34 -2.11 -23.46 -12.13
CA SER A 34 -3.31 -23.02 -12.89
C SER A 34 -4.58 -22.90 -12.04
N SER A 35 -4.46 -22.66 -10.73
CA SER A 35 -5.63 -22.65 -9.84
C SER A 35 -6.56 -21.47 -10.13
N ALA A 36 -7.87 -21.69 -10.00
CA ALA A 36 -8.89 -20.66 -10.14
C ALA A 36 -8.93 -19.67 -8.95
N LYS A 37 -8.11 -19.88 -7.91
CA LYS A 37 -8.10 -19.00 -6.73
C LYS A 37 -7.25 -17.78 -7.01
N HIS A 38 -7.92 -16.69 -7.37
CA HIS A 38 -7.31 -15.37 -7.47
C HIS A 38 -7.14 -14.76 -6.08
N SER A 39 -5.90 -14.44 -5.73
CA SER A 39 -5.61 -13.51 -4.64
C SER A 39 -5.96 -12.07 -5.09
N ASN A 40 -6.11 -11.15 -4.14
CA ASN A 40 -6.34 -9.75 -4.46
C ASN A 40 -5.14 -9.19 -5.26
N PRO A 41 -5.33 -8.74 -6.52
CA PRO A 41 -4.25 -8.23 -7.37
C PRO A 41 -3.66 -6.92 -6.83
N ASP A 42 -4.39 -6.15 -6.02
CA ASP A 42 -3.88 -4.95 -5.37
C ASP A 42 -2.72 -5.28 -4.42
N HIS A 43 -2.59 -6.54 -4.00
CA HIS A 43 -1.51 -6.95 -3.11
C HIS A 43 -0.16 -7.03 -3.79
N THR A 44 -0.12 -7.15 -5.11
CA THR A 44 1.12 -7.33 -5.89
C THR A 44 1.35 -6.22 -6.90
N ASN A 45 0.32 -5.49 -7.34
CA ASN A 45 0.49 -4.35 -8.23
C ASN A 45 1.24 -3.19 -7.56
N PRO A 46 2.38 -2.72 -8.10
CA PRO A 46 3.13 -1.59 -7.54
C PRO A 46 2.60 -0.23 -7.98
N ILE A 47 1.70 -0.15 -8.97
CA ILE A 47 1.18 1.11 -9.49
C ILE A 47 -0.12 1.45 -8.76
N ARG A 48 0.01 2.25 -7.69
CA ARG A 48 -1.08 2.59 -6.77
C ARG A 48 -2.34 3.14 -7.47
N HIS A 49 -2.17 3.99 -8.49
CA HIS A 49 -3.28 4.63 -9.19
C HIS A 49 -4.11 3.66 -10.02
N THR A 50 -3.56 2.47 -10.33
CA THR A 50 -4.25 1.42 -11.09
C THR A 50 -4.79 0.31 -10.19
N LEU A 51 -4.67 0.46 -8.87
CA LEU A 51 -5.30 -0.47 -7.93
C LEU A 51 -6.81 -0.40 -8.07
N ILE A 52 -7.46 -1.53 -7.84
CA ILE A 52 -8.91 -1.66 -7.88
C ILE A 52 -9.52 -0.79 -6.78
N SER A 53 -8.95 -0.81 -5.58
CA SER A 53 -9.33 0.09 -4.48
C SER A 53 -9.28 1.59 -4.85
N ALA A 54 -8.25 2.02 -5.59
CA ALA A 54 -8.13 3.43 -6.02
C ALA A 54 -9.19 3.78 -7.07
N THR A 55 -9.38 2.91 -8.06
CA THR A 55 -10.42 3.06 -9.11
C THR A 55 -11.82 3.12 -8.52
N LEU A 56 -12.14 2.19 -7.60
CA LEU A 56 -13.42 2.14 -6.91
C LEU A 56 -13.65 3.40 -6.07
N LEU A 57 -12.64 3.90 -5.37
CA LEU A 57 -12.76 5.13 -4.59
C LEU A 57 -13.12 6.32 -5.49
N GLN A 58 -12.38 6.51 -6.58
CA GLN A 58 -12.65 7.61 -7.53
C GLN A 58 -14.05 7.51 -8.15
N THR A 59 -14.54 6.29 -8.37
CA THR A 59 -15.85 6.02 -8.98
C THR A 59 -17.00 6.26 -8.01
N HIS A 60 -16.92 5.68 -6.81
CA HIS A 60 -18.05 5.66 -5.87
C HIS A 60 -18.02 6.81 -4.85
N LEU A 61 -16.86 7.42 -4.65
CA LEU A 61 -16.65 8.49 -3.68
C LEU A 61 -15.68 9.57 -4.23
N PRO A 62 -16.04 10.25 -5.33
CA PRO A 62 -15.19 11.23 -5.99
C PRO A 62 -14.85 12.42 -5.08
N GLY A 63 -13.70 13.05 -5.33
CA GLY A 63 -13.14 14.13 -4.51
C GLY A 63 -14.12 15.28 -4.24
N LYS A 64 -14.88 15.71 -5.24
CA LYS A 64 -15.91 16.77 -5.10
C LYS A 64 -16.99 16.50 -4.04
N ARG A 65 -17.22 15.23 -3.70
CA ARG A 65 -18.16 14.87 -2.62
C ARG A 65 -17.47 14.89 -1.26
N LEU A 66 -16.18 14.59 -1.24
CA LEU A 66 -15.37 14.58 -0.02
C LEU A 66 -15.02 15.98 0.48
N THR A 67 -15.05 16.99 -0.39
CA THR A 67 -14.88 18.39 -0.02
C THR A 67 -16.14 19.03 0.57
N SER A 68 -17.18 18.25 0.87
CA SER A 68 -18.36 18.73 1.60
C SER A 68 -18.31 18.37 3.09
N ARG A 69 -19.26 18.90 3.87
CA ARG A 69 -19.38 18.66 5.31
C ARG A 69 -19.34 17.18 5.70
N ASN A 70 -20.09 16.32 5.00
CA ASN A 70 -20.17 14.89 5.32
C ASN A 70 -19.05 14.07 4.67
N GLY A 71 -18.13 14.72 3.94
CA GLY A 71 -17.05 14.06 3.23
C GLY A 71 -16.18 13.18 4.12
N ILE A 72 -15.76 13.70 5.27
CA ILE A 72 -14.94 12.94 6.23
C ILE A 72 -15.65 11.67 6.74
N SER A 73 -16.92 11.77 7.10
CA SER A 73 -17.70 10.65 7.62
C SER A 73 -17.81 9.53 6.58
N ASN A 74 -18.03 9.91 5.32
CA ASN A 74 -18.11 8.97 4.21
C ASN A 74 -16.78 8.27 3.91
N ILE A 75 -15.66 9.02 3.85
CA ILE A 75 -14.35 8.40 3.60
C ILE A 75 -13.87 7.55 4.78
N LEU A 76 -14.21 7.92 6.02
CA LEU A 76 -13.94 7.09 7.19
C LEU A 76 -14.76 5.80 7.15
N SER A 77 -16.05 5.84 6.78
CA SER A 77 -16.86 4.62 6.57
C SER A 77 -16.32 3.75 5.42
N TRP A 78 -15.82 4.35 4.33
CA TRP A 78 -15.16 3.65 3.23
C TRP A 78 -13.90 2.91 3.71
N MET A 79 -13.00 3.63 4.37
CA MET A 79 -11.75 3.07 4.90
C MET A 79 -12.02 2.04 6.01
N GLY A 80 -13.01 2.31 6.84
CA GLY A 80 -13.48 1.49 7.95
C GLY A 80 -14.24 0.23 7.56
N THR A 81 -14.39 -0.03 6.26
CA THR A 81 -14.89 -1.30 5.71
C THR A 81 -13.96 -1.87 4.65
N GLY A 82 -12.80 -1.23 4.42
CA GLY A 82 -11.76 -1.73 3.53
C GLY A 82 -12.22 -1.91 2.08
N GLN A 83 -13.04 -0.99 1.56
CA GLN A 83 -13.57 -1.10 0.20
C GLN A 83 -12.44 -1.28 -0.86
N GLY A 84 -12.56 -2.31 -1.70
CA GLY A 84 -11.52 -2.76 -2.61
C GLY A 84 -11.93 -3.95 -3.48
N TYR A 85 -10.96 -4.74 -3.96
CA TYR A 85 -11.21 -5.84 -4.91
C TYR A 85 -12.37 -6.76 -4.53
N ARG A 86 -12.44 -7.20 -3.27
CA ARG A 86 -13.49 -8.14 -2.81
C ARG A 86 -14.87 -7.50 -2.69
N THR A 87 -14.94 -6.17 -2.55
CA THR A 87 -16.19 -5.44 -2.40
C THR A 87 -16.66 -4.77 -3.69
N THR A 88 -15.99 -5.03 -4.82
CA THR A 88 -16.38 -4.54 -6.15
C THR A 88 -17.87 -4.78 -6.42
N THR A 89 -18.33 -6.02 -6.29
CA THR A 89 -19.75 -6.38 -6.51
C THR A 89 -20.71 -5.69 -5.53
N PHE A 90 -20.29 -5.48 -4.29
CA PHE A 90 -21.08 -4.71 -3.32
C PHE A 90 -21.27 -3.28 -3.81
N LEU A 91 -20.19 -2.60 -4.18
CA LEU A 91 -20.22 -1.22 -4.63
C LEU A 91 -20.99 -1.05 -5.94
N GLU A 92 -20.85 -1.98 -6.89
CA GLU A 92 -21.60 -2.02 -8.14
C GLU A 92 -23.10 -2.28 -7.91
N SER A 93 -23.47 -2.97 -6.83
CA SER A 93 -24.88 -3.24 -6.50
C SER A 93 -25.60 -2.06 -5.86
N ILE A 94 -24.90 -0.98 -5.52
CA ILE A 94 -25.50 0.21 -4.91
C ILE A 94 -26.24 1.01 -5.98
N MET A 95 -27.56 0.82 -6.06
CA MET A 95 -28.43 1.39 -7.10
C MET A 95 -28.91 2.84 -6.85
N ARG A 96 -28.33 3.56 -5.87
CA ARG A 96 -28.78 4.93 -5.56
C ARG A 96 -28.01 6.00 -6.36
N PRO A 97 -28.64 7.14 -6.70
CA PRO A 97 -27.98 8.23 -7.43
C PRO A 97 -26.68 8.71 -6.76
N GLU A 98 -26.63 8.65 -5.43
CA GLU A 98 -25.51 9.08 -4.61
C GLU A 98 -24.40 8.02 -4.49
N GLY A 99 -24.51 6.82 -5.06
CA GLY A 99 -23.44 5.80 -4.99
C GLY A 99 -23.05 5.47 -3.54
N PHE A 100 -21.78 5.47 -3.14
CA PHE A 100 -21.39 5.21 -1.73
C PHE A 100 -21.49 6.47 -0.82
N TYR A 101 -22.16 7.53 -1.23
CA TYR A 101 -22.23 8.79 -0.45
C TYR A 101 -23.55 8.98 0.33
N SER A 102 -23.47 9.28 1.63
CA SER A 102 -24.61 9.52 2.52
C SER A 102 -24.53 10.87 3.23
N SER A 103 -25.68 11.38 3.69
CA SER A 103 -25.75 12.60 4.51
C SER A 103 -26.04 12.34 5.99
N THR A 104 -26.45 11.11 6.33
CA THR A 104 -26.70 10.68 7.70
C THR A 104 -26.07 9.32 7.99
N LEU A 105 -25.84 9.04 9.27
CA LEU A 105 -25.40 7.72 9.74
C LEU A 105 -26.40 6.63 9.36
N ALA A 106 -27.71 6.90 9.47
CA ALA A 106 -28.76 5.95 9.12
C ALA A 106 -28.66 5.57 7.64
N ASP A 107 -28.59 6.55 6.74
CA ASP A 107 -28.44 6.30 5.30
C ASP A 107 -27.16 5.53 4.99
N MET A 108 -26.07 5.79 5.72
CA MET A 108 -24.82 5.04 5.56
C MET A 108 -24.96 3.58 5.98
N ILE A 109 -25.63 3.29 7.11
CA ILE A 109 -25.91 1.93 7.55
C ILE A 109 -26.81 1.19 6.56
N ASP A 110 -27.82 1.87 6.01
CA ASP A 110 -28.79 1.29 5.08
C ASP A 110 -28.13 0.75 3.80
N ILE A 111 -27.05 1.38 3.32
CA ILE A 111 -26.26 0.86 2.18
C ILE A 111 -25.81 -0.59 2.45
N PHE A 112 -25.34 -0.86 3.67
CA PHE A 112 -24.82 -2.17 4.05
C PHE A 112 -25.97 -3.13 4.38
N GLN A 113 -27.03 -2.63 5.02
CA GLN A 113 -28.13 -3.46 5.50
C GLN A 113 -28.84 -4.20 4.36
N VAL A 114 -29.06 -3.54 3.21
CA VAL A 114 -29.68 -4.18 2.03
C VAL A 114 -28.93 -5.44 1.60
N VAL A 115 -27.59 -5.39 1.57
CA VAL A 115 -26.76 -6.53 1.18
C VAL A 115 -26.62 -7.54 2.32
N ALA A 116 -26.60 -7.07 3.57
CA ALA A 116 -26.61 -7.95 4.73
C ALA A 116 -27.88 -8.82 4.79
N ASP A 117 -29.06 -8.23 4.55
CA ASP A 117 -30.35 -8.95 4.53
C ASP A 117 -30.39 -9.98 3.40
N ARG A 118 -29.91 -9.60 2.21
CA ARG A 118 -29.77 -10.53 1.08
C ARG A 118 -28.85 -11.70 1.44
N ASN A 119 -27.68 -11.42 1.99
CA ASN A 119 -26.71 -12.45 2.38
C ASN A 119 -27.29 -13.36 3.47
N ALA A 120 -28.05 -12.81 4.43
CA ALA A 120 -28.73 -13.57 5.46
C ALA A 120 -29.80 -14.50 4.87
N ALA A 121 -30.58 -14.03 3.89
CA ALA A 121 -31.58 -14.85 3.19
C ALA A 121 -30.94 -16.02 2.42
N ILE A 122 -29.80 -15.79 1.74
CA ILE A 122 -29.05 -16.86 1.07
C ILE A 122 -28.50 -17.86 2.10
N SER A 123 -27.92 -17.36 3.19
CA SER A 123 -27.36 -18.21 4.25
C SER A 123 -28.44 -19.08 4.91
N ALA A 124 -29.65 -18.54 5.10
CA ALA A 124 -30.77 -19.28 5.68
C ALA A 124 -31.26 -20.44 4.79
N GLN A 125 -31.03 -20.39 3.47
CA GLN A 125 -31.33 -21.50 2.55
C GLN A 125 -30.29 -22.63 2.63
N HIS A 126 -29.14 -22.37 3.27
CA HIS A 126 -28.02 -23.31 3.37
C HIS A 126 -27.48 -23.39 4.83
N PRO A 127 -28.31 -23.75 5.83
CA PRO A 127 -27.94 -23.70 7.24
C PRO A 127 -26.76 -24.62 7.60
N GLU A 128 -26.57 -25.70 6.83
CA GLU A 128 -25.50 -26.68 7.04
C GLU A 128 -24.16 -26.25 6.41
N HIS A 129 -24.13 -25.15 5.64
CA HIS A 129 -22.91 -24.75 4.95
C HIS A 129 -21.90 -24.16 5.96
N PRO A 130 -20.69 -24.73 6.09
CA PRO A 130 -19.77 -24.38 7.18
C PRO A 130 -19.19 -22.97 7.04
N ARG A 131 -19.32 -22.36 5.85
CA ARG A 131 -18.80 -21.03 5.54
C ARG A 131 -19.83 -20.25 4.72
N PRO A 132 -20.83 -19.63 5.35
CA PRO A 132 -21.90 -18.92 4.63
C PRO A 132 -21.38 -17.87 3.65
N GLN A 133 -20.24 -17.24 3.95
CA GLN A 133 -19.58 -16.27 3.07
C GLN A 133 -19.07 -16.83 1.73
N ASP A 134 -18.93 -18.15 1.61
CA ASP A 134 -18.48 -18.82 0.38
C ASP A 134 -19.65 -19.33 -0.48
N LEU A 135 -20.89 -19.11 -0.05
CA LEU A 135 -22.08 -19.53 -0.80
C LEU A 135 -22.21 -18.71 -2.10
N PRO A 136 -22.60 -19.36 -3.22
CA PRO A 136 -22.88 -18.64 -4.46
C PRO A 136 -23.91 -17.52 -4.25
N GLY A 137 -23.59 -16.33 -4.76
CA GLY A 137 -24.47 -15.17 -4.69
C GLY A 137 -24.36 -14.33 -3.41
N VAL A 138 -23.59 -14.77 -2.40
CA VAL A 138 -23.22 -13.92 -1.26
C VAL A 138 -22.23 -12.85 -1.72
N ILE A 139 -22.47 -11.62 -1.29
CA ILE A 139 -21.69 -10.44 -1.68
C ILE A 139 -20.84 -9.99 -0.49
N SER A 140 -19.52 -9.86 -0.66
CA SER A 140 -18.64 -9.32 0.38
C SER A 140 -18.86 -7.82 0.53
N VAL A 141 -19.21 -7.37 1.73
CA VAL A 141 -19.46 -5.95 2.05
C VAL A 141 -18.25 -5.23 2.63
N ASP A 142 -17.22 -5.98 3.05
CA ASP A 142 -15.94 -5.47 3.51
C ASP A 142 -14.75 -6.28 2.99
N ASP A 143 -13.54 -5.70 3.05
CA ASP A 143 -12.26 -6.37 2.83
C ASP A 143 -11.24 -5.94 3.88
N MET A 144 -11.18 -6.66 5.00
CA MET A 144 -10.22 -6.39 6.07
C MET A 144 -8.75 -6.55 5.64
N LEU A 145 -8.48 -7.18 4.49
CA LEU A 145 -7.11 -7.48 4.04
C LEU A 145 -6.59 -6.48 3.01
N ILE A 146 -7.38 -5.49 2.60
CA ILE A 146 -6.98 -4.53 1.57
C ILE A 146 -5.69 -3.78 1.95
N TRP A 147 -5.43 -3.60 3.25
CA TRP A 147 -4.20 -2.97 3.78
C TRP A 147 -3.06 -3.97 4.05
N GLY A 148 -3.28 -5.27 3.86
CA GLY A 148 -2.31 -6.35 4.08
C GLY A 148 -2.33 -6.99 5.46
N GLN A 149 -3.15 -6.51 6.40
CA GLN A 149 -3.38 -7.13 7.70
C GLN A 149 -4.85 -6.96 8.11
N PRO A 150 -5.50 -8.00 8.66
CA PRO A 150 -6.87 -7.88 9.13
C PRO A 150 -6.94 -6.92 10.32
N ASN A 151 -7.73 -5.85 10.18
CA ASN A 151 -8.12 -5.00 11.29
C ASN A 151 -9.63 -5.13 11.53
N HIS A 152 -10.00 -5.83 12.59
CA HIS A 152 -11.40 -6.14 12.90
C HIS A 152 -12.21 -4.88 13.25
N TYR A 153 -11.57 -3.82 13.77
CA TYR A 153 -12.25 -2.53 13.98
C TYR A 153 -12.69 -1.87 12.67
N LEU A 154 -12.11 -2.27 11.53
CA LEU A 154 -12.45 -1.80 10.17
C LEU A 154 -13.26 -2.84 9.38
N SER A 155 -13.92 -3.78 10.08
CA SER A 155 -14.84 -4.73 9.45
C SER A 155 -16.27 -4.22 9.52
N ALA A 156 -17.06 -4.48 8.48
CA ALA A 156 -18.50 -4.29 8.52
C ALA A 156 -19.21 -5.37 9.36
N ALA A 157 -18.58 -6.53 9.57
CA ALA A 157 -19.12 -7.59 10.40
C ALA A 157 -19.11 -7.17 11.89
N PRO A 158 -20.10 -7.62 12.69
CA PRO A 158 -20.07 -7.34 14.12
C PRO A 158 -18.86 -7.97 14.79
N THR A 159 -18.11 -7.18 15.56
CA THR A 159 -16.91 -7.67 16.25
C THR A 159 -17.13 -7.79 17.73
N LYS A 160 -16.60 -8.86 18.33
CA LYS A 160 -16.57 -9.05 19.77
C LYS A 160 -15.21 -8.60 20.29
N ASP A 161 -15.20 -7.66 21.22
CA ASP A 161 -14.00 -7.25 21.95
C ASP A 161 -14.18 -7.51 23.43
N ARG A 162 -13.08 -7.78 24.14
CA ARG A 162 -13.11 -8.04 25.58
C ARG A 162 -12.66 -6.79 26.33
N MET A 163 -13.61 -6.10 26.96
CA MET A 163 -13.34 -4.96 27.85
C MET A 163 -13.43 -5.44 29.30
N GLY A 164 -12.27 -5.76 29.88
CA GLY A 164 -12.18 -6.41 31.20
C GLY A 164 -12.76 -7.81 31.16
N ASP A 165 -13.82 -8.06 31.95
CA ASP A 165 -14.53 -9.34 31.96
C ASP A 165 -15.76 -9.38 31.05
N THR A 166 -16.07 -8.27 30.37
CA THR A 166 -17.24 -8.17 29.49
C THR A 166 -16.84 -8.32 28.03
N VAL A 167 -17.58 -9.14 27.28
CA VAL A 167 -17.48 -9.20 25.82
C VAL A 167 -18.49 -8.23 25.21
N VAL A 168 -17.99 -7.14 24.63
CA VAL A 168 -18.80 -6.13 23.93
C VAL A 168 -18.87 -6.49 22.46
N LYS A 169 -20.07 -6.51 21.88
CA LYS A 169 -20.27 -6.72 20.44
C LYS A 169 -20.51 -5.38 19.77
N PHE A 170 -19.59 -4.93 18.93
CA PHE A 170 -19.73 -3.71 18.14
C PHE A 170 -20.47 -4.00 16.84
N THR A 171 -21.67 -3.44 16.72
CA THR A 171 -22.48 -3.32 15.50
C THR A 171 -21.88 -2.33 14.52
N LEU A 172 -22.38 -2.32 13.27
CA LEU A 172 -21.98 -1.32 12.28
C LEU A 172 -22.31 0.11 12.76
N GLN A 173 -23.45 0.27 13.43
CA GLN A 173 -23.85 1.54 14.03
C GLN A 173 -22.82 2.01 15.06
N GLU A 174 -22.41 1.16 16.01
CA GLU A 174 -21.42 1.53 17.02
C GLU A 174 -20.04 1.83 16.41
N LYS A 175 -19.66 1.15 15.32
CA LYS A 175 -18.41 1.40 14.61
C LYS A 175 -18.41 2.71 13.83
N PHE A 176 -19.53 3.04 13.18
CA PHE A 176 -19.65 4.24 12.36
C PHE A 176 -20.03 5.48 13.15
N SER A 177 -20.77 5.36 14.26
CA SER A 177 -21.20 6.53 15.05
C SER A 177 -20.07 7.53 15.35
N PRO A 178 -18.85 7.10 15.72
CA PRO A 178 -17.73 8.02 15.94
C PRO A 178 -17.31 8.82 14.69
N TYR A 179 -17.62 8.37 13.48
CA TYR A 179 -17.25 9.05 12.23
C TYR A 179 -18.26 10.14 11.85
N TRP A 180 -19.46 10.07 12.42
CA TRP A 180 -20.64 10.87 12.06
C TRP A 180 -21.03 11.88 13.13
N THR A 181 -20.13 12.18 14.08
CA THR A 181 -20.40 13.19 15.10
C THR A 181 -20.23 14.60 14.54
N GLU A 182 -20.93 15.56 15.16
CA GLU A 182 -20.88 16.97 14.79
C GLU A 182 -19.46 17.53 14.95
N GLU A 183 -18.71 17.06 15.94
CA GLU A 183 -17.33 17.48 16.19
C GLU A 183 -16.41 17.07 15.04
N ILE A 184 -16.52 15.82 14.55
CA ILE A 184 -15.70 15.34 13.42
C ILE A 184 -16.03 16.10 12.13
N GLN A 185 -17.31 16.31 11.85
CA GLN A 185 -17.75 17.02 10.64
C GLN A 185 -17.36 18.50 10.68
N SER A 186 -17.49 19.15 11.84
CA SER A 186 -17.08 20.54 12.01
C SER A 186 -15.57 20.70 11.88
N ALA A 187 -14.79 19.82 12.50
CA ALA A 187 -13.34 19.82 12.36
C ALA A 187 -12.89 19.60 10.89
N TRP A 188 -13.66 18.83 10.12
CA TRP A 188 -13.40 18.65 8.68
C TRP A 188 -13.72 19.89 7.86
N VAL A 189 -14.85 20.56 8.14
CA VAL A 189 -15.19 21.84 7.53
C VAL A 189 -14.08 22.87 7.78
N ASP A 190 -13.59 22.96 9.02
CA ASP A 190 -12.49 23.84 9.39
C ASP A 190 -11.16 23.46 8.70
N PHE A 191 -10.91 22.15 8.55
CA PHE A 191 -9.72 21.64 7.85
C PHE A 191 -9.72 22.06 6.37
N LEU A 192 -10.87 21.89 5.69
CA LEU A 192 -11.08 22.23 4.29
C LEU A 192 -10.98 23.73 4.02
N GLY A 193 -11.51 24.56 4.93
CA GLY A 193 -11.53 26.02 4.78
C GLY A 193 -12.18 26.45 3.46
N GLU A 194 -11.45 27.20 2.64
CA GLU A 194 -11.92 27.71 1.34
C GLU A 194 -12.21 26.62 0.30
N MET A 195 -11.73 25.38 0.50
CA MET A 195 -12.02 24.25 -0.39
C MET A 195 -13.42 23.66 -0.15
N LEU A 196 -14.13 24.05 0.92
CA LEU A 196 -15.46 23.53 1.21
C LEU A 196 -16.41 23.70 0.00
N ASP A 197 -17.05 22.60 -0.39
CA ASP A 197 -17.97 22.46 -1.52
C ASP A 197 -17.38 22.83 -2.90
N GLN A 198 -16.04 22.88 -3.01
CA GLN A 198 -15.32 23.07 -4.28
C GLN A 198 -14.91 21.73 -4.90
N ASP A 199 -14.75 21.66 -6.22
CA ASP A 199 -14.14 20.50 -6.87
C ASP A 199 -12.61 20.55 -6.70
N PRO A 200 -11.99 19.60 -5.97
CA PRO A 200 -10.55 19.61 -5.69
C PRO A 200 -9.67 19.52 -6.96
N LEU A 201 -10.22 19.04 -8.08
CA LEU A 201 -9.50 18.98 -9.36
C LEU A 201 -9.36 20.34 -10.03
N THR A 202 -10.28 21.28 -9.76
CA THR A 202 -10.30 22.62 -10.37
C THR A 202 -9.95 23.73 -9.37
N TYR A 203 -9.97 23.42 -8.08
CA TYR A 203 -9.59 24.34 -7.02
C TYR A 203 -8.12 24.79 -7.16
N SER A 204 -7.89 26.11 -7.16
CA SER A 204 -6.57 26.72 -7.31
C SER A 204 -6.04 27.37 -6.04
N GLY A 205 -6.82 27.37 -4.94
CA GLY A 205 -6.41 27.94 -3.67
C GLY A 205 -5.39 27.06 -2.92
N PRO A 206 -4.95 27.51 -1.74
CA PRO A 206 -4.01 26.74 -0.91
C PRO A 206 -4.63 25.43 -0.45
N ARG A 207 -3.84 24.35 -0.45
CA ARG A 207 -4.22 23.04 0.09
C ARG A 207 -3.50 22.79 1.40
N ARG A 208 -4.09 21.95 2.24
CA ARG A 208 -3.39 21.42 3.42
C ARG A 208 -2.36 20.38 2.98
N SER A 209 -1.29 20.22 3.75
CA SER A 209 -0.26 19.23 3.44
C SER A 209 -0.73 17.80 3.75
N TRP A 210 -0.07 16.82 3.15
CA TRP A 210 -0.26 15.41 3.48
C TRP A 210 -0.04 15.12 4.97
N THR A 211 0.94 15.76 5.60
CA THR A 211 1.20 15.59 7.04
C THR A 211 0.08 16.19 7.89
N ASN A 212 -0.52 17.31 7.47
CA ASN A 212 -1.65 17.90 8.20
C ASN A 212 -2.85 16.97 8.28
N ILE A 213 -3.15 16.18 7.24
CA ILE A 213 -4.25 15.21 7.35
C ILE A 213 -3.90 14.05 8.29
N ILE A 214 -2.65 13.58 8.31
CA ILE A 214 -2.22 12.56 9.27
C ILE A 214 -2.41 13.06 10.70
N ASP A 215 -1.94 14.29 10.99
CA ASP A 215 -2.09 14.92 12.30
C ASP A 215 -3.57 15.11 12.66
N PHE A 216 -4.38 15.57 11.71
CA PHE A 216 -5.83 15.71 11.88
C PHE A 216 -6.47 14.38 12.31
N LEU A 217 -6.19 13.27 11.62
CA LEU A 217 -6.74 11.95 11.91
C LEU A 217 -6.31 11.43 13.29
N GLN A 218 -5.04 11.66 13.67
CA GLN A 218 -4.52 11.29 14.99
C GLN A 218 -5.22 12.06 16.11
N GLN A 219 -5.47 13.36 15.90
CA GLN A 219 -6.15 14.22 16.88
C GLN A 219 -7.61 13.83 17.10
N GLN A 220 -8.28 13.29 16.08
CA GLN A 220 -9.67 12.82 16.22
C GLN A 220 -9.80 11.59 17.15
N LYS A 221 -8.69 10.89 17.44
CA LYS A 221 -8.67 9.70 18.32
C LYS A 221 -9.67 8.61 17.91
N ILE A 222 -9.98 8.52 16.61
CA ILE A 222 -10.88 7.51 16.08
C ILE A 222 -10.17 6.16 16.09
N VAL A 223 -10.81 5.16 16.71
CA VAL A 223 -10.29 3.79 16.80
C VAL A 223 -10.04 3.24 15.39
N GLY A 224 -8.85 2.68 15.18
CA GLY A 224 -8.41 2.17 13.88
C GLY A 224 -7.80 3.21 12.93
N PHE A 225 -7.90 4.51 13.23
CA PHE A 225 -7.34 5.62 12.44
C PHE A 225 -6.24 6.40 13.15
N GLY A 226 -6.00 6.17 14.44
CA GLY A 226 -5.01 6.92 15.22
C GLY A 226 -3.54 6.59 14.94
N SER A 227 -3.21 5.51 14.21
CA SER A 227 -1.82 5.18 13.84
C SER A 227 -1.73 4.13 12.73
N GLY A 228 -0.52 3.91 12.20
CA GLY A 228 -0.20 2.82 11.29
C GLY A 228 -0.67 3.04 9.85
N LEU A 229 -1.05 1.95 9.17
CA LEU A 229 -1.37 1.95 7.75
C LEU A 229 -2.66 2.70 7.42
N THR A 230 -3.71 2.57 8.22
CA THR A 230 -5.03 3.16 7.89
C THR A 230 -4.97 4.67 7.63
N PRO A 231 -4.45 5.52 8.54
CA PRO A 231 -4.36 6.96 8.28
C PRO A 231 -3.40 7.27 7.13
N PHE A 232 -2.31 6.51 6.98
CA PHE A 232 -1.38 6.66 5.85
C PHE A 232 -2.06 6.41 4.50
N GLN A 233 -2.85 5.34 4.40
CA GLN A 233 -3.58 5.00 3.18
C GLN A 233 -4.69 6.03 2.89
N LEU A 234 -5.38 6.52 3.92
CA LEU A 234 -6.36 7.60 3.79
C LEU A 234 -5.71 8.90 3.28
N ALA A 235 -4.60 9.34 3.87
CA ALA A 235 -3.90 10.55 3.43
C ALA A 235 -3.45 10.45 1.97
N ASN A 236 -2.96 9.28 1.54
CA ASN A 236 -2.61 9.04 0.15
C ASN A 236 -3.81 9.06 -0.80
N HIS A 237 -4.98 8.56 -0.36
CA HIS A 237 -6.22 8.67 -1.12
C HIS A 237 -6.65 10.13 -1.29
N LEU A 238 -6.60 10.94 -0.23
CA LEU A 238 -6.94 12.36 -0.31
C LEU A 238 -5.95 13.13 -1.20
N ALA A 239 -4.66 12.77 -1.18
CA ALA A 239 -3.66 13.34 -2.09
C ALA A 239 -3.95 12.97 -3.55
N ALA A 240 -4.33 11.72 -3.83
CA ALA A 240 -4.71 11.27 -5.16
C ALA A 240 -5.97 11.99 -5.67
N LEU A 241 -6.91 12.31 -4.77
CA LEU A 241 -8.12 13.09 -5.04
C LEU A 241 -7.89 14.61 -5.04
N LYS A 242 -6.64 15.08 -4.89
CA LYS A 242 -6.25 16.51 -4.87
C LYS A 242 -6.87 17.34 -3.75
N ILE A 243 -7.29 16.71 -2.65
CA ILE A 243 -7.84 17.40 -1.47
C ILE A 243 -6.72 17.92 -0.57
N VAL A 244 -5.60 17.19 -0.52
CA VAL A 244 -4.36 17.63 0.15
C VAL A 244 -3.22 17.59 -0.85
N ASP A 245 -2.14 18.32 -0.54
CA ASP A 245 -0.90 18.20 -1.31
C ASP A 245 -0.29 16.81 -1.15
N ALA A 246 0.41 16.35 -2.20
CA ALA A 246 1.16 15.10 -2.13
C ALA A 246 2.33 15.22 -1.14
N PRO A 247 2.72 14.14 -0.45
CA PRO A 247 3.85 14.17 0.46
C PRO A 247 5.16 14.36 -0.29
N SER A 248 6.12 15.02 0.35
CA SER A 248 7.50 15.03 -0.10
C SER A 248 8.18 13.66 0.15
N ALA A 249 9.35 13.45 -0.46
CA ALA A 249 10.17 12.27 -0.17
C ALA A 249 10.59 12.20 1.30
N ILE A 250 10.78 13.36 1.94
CA ILE A 250 11.13 13.47 3.35
C ILE A 250 9.95 13.05 4.24
N ASP A 251 8.72 13.45 3.92
CA ASP A 251 7.52 13.06 4.68
C ASP A 251 7.34 11.54 4.68
N ILE A 252 7.51 10.90 3.52
CA ILE A 252 7.43 9.44 3.39
C ILE A 252 8.57 8.76 4.14
N ALA A 253 9.81 9.22 4.00
CA ALA A 253 10.95 8.66 4.71
C ALA A 253 10.79 8.75 6.24
N ASN A 254 10.33 9.90 6.75
CA ASN A 254 9.99 10.11 8.14
C ASN A 254 8.95 9.07 8.59
N TRP A 255 7.86 8.93 7.85
CA TRP A 255 6.80 7.97 8.18
C TRP A 255 7.33 6.52 8.20
N ILE A 256 8.13 6.11 7.22
CA ILE A 256 8.74 4.77 7.18
C ILE A 256 9.62 4.55 8.41
N SER A 257 10.42 5.54 8.81
CA SER A 257 11.29 5.46 9.98
C SER A 257 10.51 5.28 11.30
N GLN A 258 9.29 5.80 11.38
CA GLN A 258 8.41 5.66 12.54
C GLN A 258 7.64 4.32 12.51
N ASN A 259 7.52 3.69 11.35
CA ASN A 259 6.72 2.48 11.13
C ASN A 259 7.56 1.28 10.65
N LYS A 260 8.66 1.00 11.36
CA LYS A 260 9.68 0.00 10.99
C LYS A 260 9.17 -1.44 10.77
N LYS A 261 7.99 -1.78 11.30
CA LYS A 261 7.38 -3.11 11.18
C LYS A 261 6.57 -3.29 9.88
N LEU A 262 6.46 -2.25 9.06
CA LEU A 262 5.66 -2.26 7.84
C LEU A 262 6.50 -2.53 6.59
N GLY A 263 5.80 -2.81 5.49
CA GLY A 263 6.38 -3.35 4.26
C GLY A 263 7.47 -2.50 3.64
N ALA A 264 7.37 -1.16 3.65
CA ALA A 264 8.36 -0.30 3.00
C ALA A 264 9.72 -0.34 3.71
N HIS A 265 9.74 -0.35 5.06
CA HIS A 265 10.97 -0.51 5.83
C HIS A 265 11.60 -1.88 5.59
N GLN A 266 10.80 -2.95 5.62
CA GLN A 266 11.30 -4.28 5.28
C GLN A 266 11.78 -4.38 3.83
N GLY A 267 11.11 -3.69 2.90
CA GLY A 267 11.50 -3.60 1.50
C GLY A 267 12.90 -3.00 1.35
N LEU A 268 13.18 -1.89 2.03
CA LEU A 268 14.52 -1.28 2.06
C LEU A 268 15.57 -2.25 2.63
N SER A 269 15.27 -2.91 3.75
CA SER A 269 16.18 -3.91 4.31
C SER A 269 16.43 -5.09 3.35
N ASN A 270 15.39 -5.57 2.66
CA ASN A 270 15.48 -6.66 1.69
C ASN A 270 16.26 -6.27 0.44
N LEU A 271 16.36 -4.98 0.14
CA LEU A 271 17.22 -4.44 -0.92
C LEU A 271 18.69 -4.31 -0.47
N GLY A 272 19.03 -4.69 0.76
CA GLY A 272 20.39 -4.70 1.27
C GLY A 272 20.82 -3.45 2.03
N PHE A 273 19.92 -2.48 2.25
CA PHE A 273 20.23 -1.32 3.08
C PHE A 273 20.33 -1.72 4.55
N HIS A 274 21.41 -1.30 5.22
CA HIS A 274 21.52 -1.39 6.67
C HIS A 274 20.74 -0.25 7.32
N LEU A 275 19.61 -0.58 7.96
CA LEU A 275 18.73 0.40 8.60
C LEU A 275 18.93 0.32 10.12
N ASP A 276 19.62 1.31 10.67
CA ASP A 276 19.81 1.41 12.12
C ASP A 276 18.50 1.83 12.78
N ALA A 277 17.98 0.96 13.65
CA ALA A 277 16.75 1.19 14.39
C ALA A 277 16.81 2.43 15.30
N LYS A 278 17.98 2.96 15.65
CA LYS A 278 18.14 4.18 16.45
C LYS A 278 18.34 5.43 15.60
N ASN A 279 18.64 5.28 14.32
CA ASN A 279 18.97 6.38 13.42
C ASN A 279 17.96 6.46 12.27
N ALA A 280 16.95 7.32 12.42
CA ALA A 280 15.96 7.59 11.38
C ALA A 280 16.60 8.02 10.05
N MET A 281 17.77 8.66 10.10
CA MET A 281 18.45 9.13 8.90
C MET A 281 18.92 7.99 7.99
N SER A 282 19.24 6.82 8.54
CA SER A 282 19.57 5.64 7.73
C SER A 282 18.42 5.27 6.78
N VAL A 283 17.17 5.39 7.24
CA VAL A 283 15.96 5.19 6.43
C VAL A 283 15.80 6.32 5.41
N HIS A 284 16.10 7.57 5.77
CA HIS A 284 16.02 8.71 4.86
C HIS A 284 16.96 8.54 3.68
N CYS A 285 18.24 8.24 3.94
CA CYS A 285 19.20 8.03 2.86
C CYS A 285 18.83 6.83 1.99
N ALA A 286 18.45 5.70 2.59
CA ALA A 286 18.03 4.52 1.84
C ALA A 286 16.84 4.82 0.90
N PHE A 287 15.79 5.49 1.43
CA PHE A 287 14.63 5.88 0.65
C PHE A 287 14.99 6.89 -0.44
N MET A 288 15.79 7.91 -0.13
CA MET A 288 16.22 8.93 -1.09
C MET A 288 17.08 8.35 -2.22
N CYS A 289 17.96 7.39 -1.93
CA CYS A 289 18.73 6.70 -2.96
C CYS A 289 17.82 6.03 -3.99
N ILE A 290 16.78 5.32 -3.54
CA ILE A 290 15.81 4.68 -4.44
C ILE A 290 14.95 5.71 -5.17
N TYR A 291 14.45 6.73 -4.45
CA TYR A 291 13.64 7.79 -5.05
C TYR A 291 14.40 8.52 -6.15
N ARG A 292 15.63 8.98 -5.88
CA ARG A 292 16.47 9.66 -6.87
C ARG A 292 16.89 8.73 -8.01
N HIS A 293 17.12 7.45 -7.75
CA HIS A 293 17.41 6.47 -8.80
C HIS A 293 16.27 6.39 -9.82
N PHE A 294 15.03 6.23 -9.35
CA PHE A 294 13.88 6.25 -10.25
C PHE A 294 13.62 7.62 -10.88
N GLU A 295 13.88 8.71 -10.15
CA GLU A 295 13.77 10.06 -10.70
C GLU A 295 14.78 10.31 -11.84
N GLU A 296 16.00 9.79 -11.74
CA GLU A 296 17.02 9.95 -12.77
C GLU A 296 16.73 9.06 -13.98
N TYR A 297 16.39 7.79 -13.75
CA TYR A 297 16.42 6.77 -14.80
C TYR A 297 15.05 6.38 -15.36
N LEU A 298 13.92 6.67 -14.70
CA LEU A 298 12.63 6.45 -15.38
C LEU A 298 12.45 7.50 -16.48
N THR A 299 12.02 7.02 -17.65
CA THR A 299 11.60 7.89 -18.76
C THR A 299 10.41 8.76 -18.32
N ALA A 300 10.17 9.87 -19.03
CA ALA A 300 9.01 10.71 -18.77
C ALA A 300 7.69 9.93 -18.95
N GLU A 301 7.63 9.04 -19.94
CA GLU A 301 6.48 8.18 -20.20
C GLU A 301 6.23 7.21 -19.03
N ASP A 302 7.25 6.52 -18.53
CA ASP A 302 7.11 5.62 -17.39
C ASP A 302 6.72 6.35 -16.12
N LYS A 303 7.31 7.51 -15.88
CA LYS A 303 6.92 8.37 -14.74
C LYS A 303 5.45 8.73 -14.80
N ALA A 304 4.91 9.01 -15.99
CA ALA A 304 3.48 9.27 -16.17
C ALA A 304 2.64 8.02 -15.90
N ILE A 305 3.02 6.85 -16.43
CA ILE A 305 2.31 5.57 -16.23
C ILE A 305 2.23 5.20 -14.75
N VAL A 306 3.34 5.31 -14.02
CA VAL A 306 3.40 4.90 -12.61
C VAL A 306 2.96 5.99 -11.64
N PHE A 307 2.66 7.19 -12.15
CA PHE A 307 2.41 8.40 -11.37
C PHE A 307 3.55 8.63 -10.37
N PHE A 308 4.76 8.74 -10.91
CA PHE A 308 5.99 8.81 -10.14
C PHE A 308 5.92 9.89 -9.06
N SER A 309 6.10 9.44 -7.83
CA SER A 309 5.96 10.24 -6.62
C SER A 309 6.57 9.48 -5.43
N PRO A 310 6.80 10.14 -4.29
CA PRO A 310 7.20 9.46 -3.07
C PRO A 310 6.24 8.32 -2.65
N ILE A 311 4.93 8.50 -2.89
CA ILE A 311 3.91 7.48 -2.65
C ILE A 311 4.17 6.24 -3.52
N PHE A 312 4.50 6.41 -4.80
CA PHE A 312 4.82 5.28 -5.68
C PHE A 312 6.04 4.50 -5.17
N VAL A 313 7.10 5.19 -4.75
CA VAL A 313 8.33 4.56 -4.25
C VAL A 313 8.08 3.78 -2.94
N GLU A 314 7.32 4.35 -2.01
CA GLU A 314 6.87 3.61 -0.81
C GLU A 314 6.07 2.38 -1.19
N HIS A 315 5.15 2.52 -2.15
CA HIS A 315 4.24 1.44 -2.52
C HIS A 315 4.98 0.26 -3.13
N ILE A 316 5.91 0.49 -4.06
CA ILE A 316 6.70 -0.58 -4.67
C ILE A 316 7.63 -1.25 -3.65
N LEU A 317 8.22 -0.50 -2.70
CA LEU A 317 8.99 -1.08 -1.59
C LEU A 317 8.13 -2.04 -0.75
N CYS A 318 6.88 -1.65 -0.45
CA CYS A 318 5.90 -2.53 0.19
C CYS A 318 5.60 -3.82 -0.59
N LYS A 319 5.75 -3.83 -1.93
CA LYS A 319 5.54 -5.03 -2.74
C LYS A 319 6.73 -5.97 -2.75
N VAL A 320 7.95 -5.49 -2.50
CA VAL A 320 9.16 -6.33 -2.46
C VAL A 320 8.95 -7.52 -1.54
N THR A 321 8.62 -7.28 -0.27
CA THR A 321 8.39 -8.36 0.71
C THR A 321 7.21 -9.26 0.32
N ARG A 322 6.13 -8.69 -0.23
CA ARG A 322 4.95 -9.47 -0.65
C ARG A 322 5.26 -10.41 -1.81
N TRP A 323 6.00 -9.95 -2.81
CA TRP A 323 6.43 -10.77 -3.94
C TRP A 323 7.37 -11.89 -3.48
N THR A 324 8.40 -11.56 -2.69
CA THR A 324 9.32 -12.55 -2.13
C THR A 324 8.57 -13.64 -1.35
N SER A 325 7.67 -13.25 -0.44
CA SER A 325 6.89 -14.21 0.36
C SER A 325 5.99 -15.09 -0.49
N ARG A 326 5.32 -14.54 -1.52
CA ARG A 326 4.47 -15.33 -2.41
C ARG A 326 5.28 -16.32 -3.24
N LEU A 327 6.37 -15.87 -3.85
CA LEU A 327 7.25 -16.73 -4.65
C LEU A 327 7.81 -17.88 -3.82
N ALA A 328 8.22 -17.61 -2.58
CA ALA A 328 8.62 -18.67 -1.65
C ALA A 328 7.48 -19.66 -1.35
N SER A 329 6.30 -19.17 -0.98
CA SER A 329 5.15 -20.04 -0.65
C SER A 329 4.63 -20.87 -1.83
N GLU A 330 4.95 -20.45 -3.05
CA GLU A 330 4.48 -21.06 -4.29
C GLU A 330 5.55 -21.93 -4.98
N ASN A 331 6.63 -22.25 -4.23
CA ASN A 331 7.79 -23.04 -4.66
C ASN A 331 8.48 -22.46 -5.90
N ALA A 332 8.50 -21.14 -6.02
CA ALA A 332 9.13 -20.38 -7.11
C ALA A 332 10.29 -19.50 -6.61
N GLU A 333 10.83 -19.76 -5.42
CA GLU A 333 11.91 -18.96 -4.82
C GLU A 333 13.16 -18.89 -5.71
N GLY A 334 13.60 -20.05 -6.22
CA GLY A 334 14.73 -20.13 -7.15
C GLY A 334 14.50 -19.42 -8.49
N HIS A 335 13.26 -19.05 -8.84
CA HIS A 335 12.94 -18.33 -10.07
C HIS A 335 13.41 -16.89 -10.02
N LEU A 336 13.24 -16.18 -8.88
CA LEU A 336 13.72 -14.80 -8.75
C LEU A 336 15.24 -14.73 -8.80
N GLU A 337 15.91 -15.66 -8.13
CA GLU A 337 17.38 -15.71 -8.08
C GLU A 337 17.94 -15.99 -9.47
N LYS A 338 17.30 -16.92 -10.21
CA LYS A 338 17.63 -17.21 -11.60
C LYS A 338 17.45 -15.98 -12.48
N LEU A 339 16.29 -15.32 -12.43
CA LEU A 339 16.02 -14.12 -13.22
C LEU A 339 16.98 -12.98 -12.90
N ALA A 340 17.31 -12.78 -11.62
CA ALA A 340 18.31 -11.79 -11.21
C ALA A 340 19.70 -12.13 -11.78
N SER A 341 20.13 -13.39 -11.69
CA SER A 341 21.42 -13.84 -12.22
C SER A 341 21.50 -13.72 -13.75
N GLU A 342 20.44 -14.10 -14.46
CA GLU A 342 20.36 -13.95 -15.92
C GLU A 342 20.39 -12.48 -16.34
N ALA A 343 19.72 -11.63 -15.58
CA ALA A 343 19.69 -10.20 -15.83
C ALA A 343 21.04 -9.52 -15.58
N GLU A 344 21.75 -9.89 -14.51
CA GLU A 344 23.12 -9.44 -14.23
C GLU A 344 24.13 -9.92 -15.28
N ALA A 345 23.94 -11.15 -15.79
CA ALA A 345 24.79 -11.71 -16.83
C ALA A 345 24.48 -11.17 -18.23
N SER A 346 23.27 -10.64 -18.44
CA SER A 346 22.91 -10.00 -19.70
C SER A 346 23.58 -8.64 -19.79
N ASP A 347 24.32 -8.38 -20.87
CA ASP A 347 24.94 -7.08 -21.19
C ASP A 347 23.89 -6.03 -21.61
N ASN A 348 22.67 -6.13 -21.08
CA ASN A 348 21.58 -5.20 -21.30
C ASN A 348 21.86 -3.94 -20.48
N ALA A 349 22.85 -3.16 -20.91
CA ALA A 349 23.00 -1.79 -20.46
C ALA A 349 21.62 -1.12 -20.59
N TRP A 350 21.13 -0.55 -19.50
CA TRP A 350 19.91 0.22 -19.54
C TRP A 350 20.05 1.34 -20.58
N LYS A 351 19.04 1.48 -21.45
CA LYS A 351 18.98 2.52 -22.48
C LYS A 351 17.61 3.18 -22.39
N SER A 352 17.59 4.46 -22.04
CA SER A 352 16.39 5.20 -21.65
C SER A 352 15.17 4.92 -22.54
N ASP A 353 15.28 5.17 -23.85
CA ASP A 353 14.12 5.10 -24.74
C ASP A 353 13.95 3.74 -25.44
N GLU A 354 15.03 2.98 -25.64
CA GLU A 354 14.95 1.64 -26.26
C GLU A 354 14.18 0.66 -25.37
N ASN A 355 14.27 0.82 -24.05
CA ASN A 355 13.63 -0.06 -23.07
C ASN A 355 12.12 0.18 -22.93
N LEU A 356 11.56 1.17 -23.63
CA LEU A 356 10.12 1.44 -23.65
C LEU A 356 9.33 0.36 -24.41
N VAL A 357 9.94 -0.24 -25.43
CA VAL A 357 9.27 -1.21 -26.33
C VAL A 357 9.75 -2.65 -26.15
N ASP A 358 10.87 -2.86 -25.47
CA ASP A 358 11.37 -4.20 -25.14
C ASP A 358 10.77 -4.69 -23.81
N SER A 359 9.92 -5.72 -23.88
CA SER A 359 9.30 -6.31 -22.69
C SER A 359 10.28 -7.03 -21.76
N LYS A 360 11.50 -7.33 -22.20
CA LYS A 360 12.51 -8.00 -21.37
C LYS A 360 13.47 -7.04 -20.72
N ALA A 361 13.64 -5.84 -21.29
CA ALA A 361 14.52 -4.80 -20.78
C ALA A 361 14.05 -4.26 -19.42
N PHE A 362 15.00 -3.81 -18.61
CA PHE A 362 14.68 -3.15 -17.35
C PHE A 362 14.33 -1.68 -17.56
N PRO A 363 13.33 -1.14 -16.86
CA PRO A 363 12.95 0.26 -17.00
C PRO A 363 13.96 1.23 -16.39
N VAL A 364 14.86 0.74 -15.53
CA VAL A 364 15.96 1.46 -14.89
C VAL A 364 17.21 0.57 -14.83
N PRO A 365 18.42 1.12 -14.63
CA PRO A 365 19.60 0.30 -14.34
C PRO A 365 19.38 -0.53 -13.08
N MET A 366 19.68 -1.83 -13.14
CA MET A 366 19.56 -2.73 -11.98
C MET A 366 20.61 -2.44 -10.90
N ILE A 367 21.82 -2.07 -11.32
CA ILE A 367 22.92 -1.77 -10.42
C ILE A 367 22.97 -0.26 -10.22
N ILE A 368 22.78 0.18 -8.97
CA ILE A 368 22.97 1.58 -8.61
C ILE A 368 24.47 1.81 -8.40
N ALA A 369 25.07 2.67 -9.20
CA ALA A 369 26.49 2.98 -9.11
C ALA A 369 26.86 3.57 -7.74
N GLU A 370 28.01 3.17 -7.18
CA GLU A 370 28.50 3.67 -5.88
C GLU A 370 28.60 5.21 -5.86
N GLU A 371 29.08 5.81 -6.95
CA GLU A 371 29.20 7.27 -7.07
C GLU A 371 27.84 7.98 -7.07
N PHE A 372 26.80 7.34 -7.60
CA PHE A 372 25.44 7.86 -7.52
C PHE A 372 24.95 7.84 -6.07
N LEU A 373 25.16 6.73 -5.35
CA LEU A 373 24.78 6.61 -3.94
C LEU A 373 25.49 7.66 -3.07
N LYS A 374 26.80 7.85 -3.26
CA LYS A 374 27.58 8.89 -2.55
C LYS A 374 27.01 10.28 -2.79
N LYS A 375 26.78 10.64 -4.06
CA LYS A 375 26.21 11.93 -4.45
C LYS A 375 24.86 12.18 -3.78
N VAL A 376 23.96 11.20 -3.78
CA VAL A 376 22.63 11.34 -3.16
C VAL A 376 22.76 11.51 -1.64
N ILE A 377 23.60 10.70 -0.98
CA ILE A 377 23.82 10.77 0.47
C ILE A 377 24.40 12.14 0.88
N GLU A 378 25.37 12.67 0.14
CA GLU A 378 25.96 13.99 0.39
C GLU A 378 24.92 15.11 0.28
N GLN A 379 24.02 15.03 -0.70
CA GLN A 379 22.95 16.01 -0.90
C GLN A 379 21.89 16.01 0.21
N VAL A 380 21.70 14.89 0.91
CA VAL A 380 20.81 14.84 2.09
C VAL A 380 21.41 15.63 3.27
N GLY A 381 22.71 15.97 3.22
CA GLY A 381 23.26 17.14 3.90
C GLY A 381 23.35 17.08 5.42
N LEU A 382 23.87 15.98 6.01
CA LEU A 382 24.07 15.89 7.46
C LEU A 382 25.49 15.43 7.86
N PRO A 383 26.16 16.09 8.85
CA PRO A 383 27.57 15.88 9.20
C PRO A 383 27.97 14.49 9.74
N VAL A 384 27.04 13.54 9.88
CA VAL A 384 27.23 12.28 10.64
C VAL A 384 27.57 11.08 9.72
N TYR A 385 27.67 11.28 8.40
CA TYR A 385 27.51 10.21 7.41
C TYR A 385 28.71 9.33 7.06
N LEU A 386 29.89 9.57 7.62
CA LEU A 386 31.08 8.77 7.31
C LEU A 386 30.96 7.29 7.74
N ASN A 387 30.12 6.96 8.74
CA ASN A 387 29.94 5.57 9.20
C ASN A 387 28.93 4.75 8.35
N CYS A 388 27.95 5.37 7.69
CA CYS A 388 27.02 4.62 6.80
C CYS A 388 27.69 4.20 5.48
N ILE A 389 28.58 5.05 4.95
CA ILE A 389 29.36 4.75 3.73
C ILE A 389 30.33 3.59 3.98
N TYR A 390 30.93 3.51 5.17
CA TYR A 390 31.88 2.44 5.51
C TYR A 390 31.24 1.05 5.56
N GLN A 391 29.91 0.95 5.79
CA GLN A 391 29.17 -0.32 5.77
C GLN A 391 28.58 -0.66 4.38
N LEU A 392 28.20 0.35 3.57
CA LEU A 392 27.67 0.14 2.22
C LEU A 392 28.68 -0.56 1.27
N LYS A 393 29.99 -0.40 1.50
CA LYS A 393 31.06 -1.09 0.75
C LYS A 393 31.01 -2.62 0.84
N HIS A 394 30.22 -3.19 1.74
CA HIS A 394 30.12 -4.65 1.91
C HIS A 394 28.81 -5.28 1.43
N THR A 395 27.84 -4.52 0.90
CA THR A 395 26.47 -5.08 0.74
C THR A 395 25.80 -4.80 -0.62
N PHE A 396 26.36 -3.94 -1.47
CA PHE A 396 25.84 -3.71 -2.83
C PHE A 396 26.40 -4.68 -3.90
N THR A 397 26.71 -5.90 -3.49
CA THR A 397 26.83 -7.04 -4.41
C THR A 397 25.77 -8.04 -4.00
N ILE A 398 24.71 -8.18 -4.80
CA ILE A 398 23.83 -9.33 -4.67
C ILE A 398 24.72 -10.56 -4.91
N ARG A 399 25.03 -11.24 -3.79
CA ARG A 399 25.82 -12.49 -3.64
C ARG A 399 27.31 -12.46 -4.04
N LYS A 400 28.16 -12.28 -3.02
CA LYS A 400 29.08 -13.37 -2.64
C LYS A 400 28.57 -14.01 -1.34
N ILE A 401 27.50 -14.80 -1.45
CA ILE A 401 27.24 -15.89 -0.51
C ILE A 401 27.93 -17.11 -1.12
N VAL A 402 29.13 -17.41 -0.63
CA VAL A 402 29.78 -18.72 -0.82
C VAL A 402 30.01 -19.26 0.59
N HIS A 403 29.34 -20.38 0.88
CA HIS A 403 29.44 -21.26 2.04
C HIS A 403 29.22 -20.67 3.45
N TRP A 404 28.08 -21.03 4.04
CA TRP A 404 27.94 -21.17 5.49
C TRP A 404 28.51 -22.54 5.89
N ASP A 405 29.62 -22.52 6.62
CA ASP A 405 30.23 -23.68 7.28
C ASP A 405 29.66 -23.80 8.72
N PRO A 406 28.97 -24.90 9.08
CA PRO A 406 28.40 -25.08 10.41
C PRO A 406 29.43 -25.41 11.51
N SER A 407 30.73 -25.51 11.19
CA SER A 407 31.74 -26.03 12.13
C SER A 407 32.35 -25.01 13.10
N GLN A 408 31.93 -23.75 13.10
CA GLN A 408 32.50 -22.73 14.00
C GLN A 408 31.45 -22.09 14.92
N HIS A 409 31.03 -22.82 15.94
CA HIS A 409 30.64 -22.24 17.24
C HIS A 409 30.94 -23.25 18.37
N GLU A 410 32.21 -23.30 18.75
CA GLU A 410 32.62 -23.75 20.06
C GLU A 410 32.78 -22.54 21.00
N TYR A 411 32.15 -22.69 22.17
CA TYR A 411 32.50 -22.14 23.49
C TYR A 411 31.59 -21.09 24.16
N ARG A 412 30.97 -21.62 25.24
CA ARG A 412 30.90 -21.14 26.64
C ARG A 412 29.64 -20.41 27.09
N THR A 413 28.72 -21.23 27.58
CA THR A 413 28.22 -21.20 28.96
C THR A 413 29.22 -20.66 30.00
N LEU A 414 28.73 -19.79 30.89
CA LEU A 414 29.10 -19.50 32.31
C LEU A 414 28.59 -18.06 32.58
N CYS A 415 27.74 -17.74 33.57
CA CYS A 415 27.56 -18.25 34.92
C CYS A 415 26.09 -18.17 35.36
N GLY A 416 25.70 -19.07 36.28
CA GLY A 416 24.53 -18.90 37.13
C GLY A 416 24.85 -18.12 38.40
N ASN A 417 23.87 -17.35 38.86
CA ASN A 417 23.22 -17.41 40.18
C ASN A 417 22.10 -16.36 40.20
#